data_AF-X7ZX68-F1
#
_entry.id   AF-X7ZX68-F1
#
_cell.length_a   1.000
_cell.length_b   1.000
_cell.length_c   1.000
_cell.angle_alpha   90.00
_cell.angle_beta   90.00
_cell.angle_gamma   90.00
#
_symmetry.space_group_name_H-M   'P 1'
#
loop_
_entity.id
_entity.type
_entity.pdbx_description
1 polymer ?
#
loop_
_entity_poly.entity_id
_entity_poly.type
_entity_poly.pdbx_seq_one_letter_code
_entity_poly.pdbx_strand_id
1 'polypeptide(L)'
;MGPRQRHPAGLIRTDLVAAITESPELSEDYRICTPLPRVGEVDDVANLAMFLLSDAASWITGQVINVDGGHALRRGPDFSAMLEPVFGADGLRGVV
;
A
#
# COMPACT_ATOMS: atom_id res chain seq x y z
N MET A 1 8.98 0.10 20.62
CA MET A 1 8.18 0.73 19.54
C MET A 1 8.88 0.43 18.23
N GLY A 2 8.37 -0.50 17.43
CA GLY A 2 8.95 -0.79 16.10
C GLY A 2 8.85 0.42 15.17
N PRO A 3 9.70 0.51 14.13
CA PRO A 3 9.57 1.56 13.13
C PRO A 3 8.17 1.48 12.54
N ARG A 4 7.36 2.53 12.73
CA ARG A 4 6.10 2.68 12.01
C ARG A 4 6.46 2.66 10.53
N GLN A 5 6.04 1.62 9.84
CA GLN A 5 6.33 1.44 8.43
C GLN A 5 5.62 2.56 7.65
N ARG A 6 6.38 3.59 7.26
CA ARG A 6 5.85 4.78 6.56
C ARG A 6 5.95 4.53 5.06
N HIS A 7 5.03 3.76 4.52
CA HIS A 7 4.85 3.66 3.07
C HIS A 7 3.68 4.58 2.68
N PRO A 8 3.95 5.77 2.12
CA PRO A 8 2.91 6.77 1.88
C PRO A 8 1.98 6.40 0.72
N ALA A 9 2.35 5.47 -0.15
CA ALA A 9 1.49 4.98 -1.21
C ALA A 9 0.93 3.60 -0.84
N GLY A 10 -0.39 3.43 -1.02
CA GLY A 10 -1.04 2.12 -0.94
C GLY A 10 -0.82 1.27 -2.19
N LEU A 11 -1.68 0.28 -2.41
CA LEU A 11 -1.66 -0.50 -3.66
C LEU A 11 -2.15 0.37 -4.82
N ILE A 12 -1.24 0.72 -5.74
CA ILE A 12 -1.50 1.54 -6.92
C ILE A 12 -1.40 0.68 -8.18
N ARG A 13 -2.43 0.69 -9.02
CA ARG A 13 -2.49 -0.08 -10.25
C ARG A 13 -1.40 0.38 -11.23
N THR A 14 -0.44 -0.51 -11.44
CA THR A 14 0.67 -0.38 -12.40
C THR A 14 1.11 -1.80 -12.80
N ASP A 15 1.84 -1.93 -13.91
CA ASP A 15 2.38 -3.23 -14.35
C ASP A 15 3.29 -3.88 -13.30
N LEU A 16 3.98 -3.07 -12.47
CA LEU A 16 4.87 -3.55 -11.41
C LEU A 16 4.16 -4.42 -10.37
N VAL A 17 2.89 -4.12 -10.08
CA VAL A 17 2.11 -4.82 -9.04
C VAL A 17 1.11 -5.80 -9.60
N ALA A 18 1.19 -6.12 -10.91
CA ALA A 18 0.28 -7.05 -11.57
C ALA A 18 0.16 -8.39 -10.82
N ALA A 19 1.29 -8.97 -10.38
CA ALA A 19 1.32 -10.22 -9.62
C ALA A 19 0.52 -10.17 -8.29
N ILE A 20 0.34 -8.98 -7.70
CA ILE A 20 -0.46 -8.78 -6.50
C ILE A 20 -1.92 -8.58 -6.88
N THR A 21 -2.21 -7.70 -7.83
CA THR A 21 -3.59 -7.36 -8.22
C THR A 21 -4.30 -8.49 -8.96
N GLU A 22 -3.55 -9.40 -9.59
CA GLU A 22 -4.08 -10.55 -10.31
C GLU A 22 -4.15 -11.82 -9.44
N SER A 23 -3.49 -11.83 -8.27
CA SER A 23 -3.67 -12.89 -7.27
C SER A 23 -4.97 -12.66 -6.50
N PRO A 24 -5.94 -13.60 -6.55
CA PRO A 24 -7.19 -13.46 -5.80
C PRO A 24 -6.96 -13.33 -4.29
N GLU A 25 -6.01 -14.09 -3.74
CA GLU A 25 -5.71 -14.12 -2.30
C GLU A 25 -5.12 -12.78 -1.83
N LEU A 26 -4.10 -12.28 -2.54
CA LEU A 26 -3.46 -11.02 -2.17
C LEU A 26 -4.37 -9.82 -2.44
N SER A 27 -5.07 -9.81 -3.59
CA SER A 27 -6.02 -8.75 -3.91
C SER A 27 -7.13 -8.66 -2.86
N GLU A 28 -7.63 -9.80 -2.38
CA GLU A 28 -8.65 -9.83 -1.31
C GLU A 28 -8.08 -9.34 0.03
N ASP A 29 -6.86 -9.72 0.39
CA ASP A 29 -6.22 -9.26 1.62
C ASP A 29 -6.01 -7.73 1.62
N TYR A 30 -5.55 -7.17 0.50
CA TYR A 30 -5.47 -5.73 0.29
C TYR A 30 -6.85 -5.05 0.39
N ARG A 31 -7.90 -5.66 -0.18
CA ARG A 31 -9.28 -5.16 -0.10
C ARG A 31 -9.77 -5.13 1.36
N ILE A 32 -9.48 -6.17 2.14
CA ILE A 32 -9.79 -6.22 3.58
C ILE A 32 -8.96 -5.21 4.37
N CYS A 33 -7.77 -4.84 3.92
CA CYS A 33 -6.95 -3.84 4.59
C CYS A 33 -7.24 -2.40 4.16
N THR A 34 -8.01 -2.18 3.09
CA THR A 34 -8.27 -0.85 2.51
C THR A 34 -9.72 -0.41 2.74
N PRO A 35 -9.98 0.64 3.56
CA PRO A 35 -11.33 1.16 3.78
C PRO A 35 -12.06 1.66 2.52
N LEU A 36 -11.38 2.34 1.59
CA LEU A 36 -11.98 2.71 0.32
C LEU A 36 -12.11 1.45 -0.57
N PRO A 37 -13.29 1.19 -1.19
CA PRO A 37 -13.56 -0.07 -1.89
C PRO A 37 -12.99 -0.11 -3.31
N ARG A 38 -11.73 0.31 -3.51
CA ARG A 38 -11.03 0.28 -4.80
C ARG A 38 -9.52 0.25 -4.63
N VAL A 39 -8.82 -0.23 -5.65
CA VAL A 39 -7.37 -0.03 -5.83
C VAL A 39 -7.11 1.45 -6.18
N GLY A 40 -5.95 1.97 -5.77
CA GLY A 40 -5.51 3.29 -6.18
C GLY A 40 -5.10 3.32 -7.66
N GLU A 41 -5.31 4.43 -8.33
CA GLU A 41 -4.81 4.68 -9.68
C GLU A 41 -3.63 5.63 -9.63
N VAL A 42 -2.79 5.65 -10.67
CA VAL A 42 -1.65 6.57 -10.77
C VAL A 42 -2.06 8.04 -10.59
N ASP A 43 -3.26 8.39 -11.04
CA ASP A 43 -3.84 9.73 -10.90
C ASP A 43 -4.08 10.12 -9.44
N ASP A 44 -4.36 9.18 -8.53
CA ASP A 44 -4.53 9.51 -7.10
C ASP A 44 -3.23 10.08 -6.51
N VAL A 45 -2.09 9.48 -6.88
CA VAL A 45 -0.76 9.93 -6.45
C VAL A 45 -0.36 11.21 -7.19
N ALA A 46 -0.59 11.26 -8.51
CA ALA A 46 -0.27 12.43 -9.32
C ALA A 46 -1.02 13.68 -8.85
N ASN A 47 -2.30 13.55 -8.51
CA ASN A 47 -3.10 14.68 -8.02
C ASN A 47 -2.57 15.24 -6.69
N LEU A 48 -2.16 14.39 -5.74
CA LEU A 48 -1.52 14.87 -4.51
C LEU A 48 -0.18 15.56 -4.81
N ALA A 49 0.64 14.96 -5.67
CA ALA A 49 1.93 15.55 -6.05
C ALA A 49 1.73 16.93 -6.70
N MET A 50 0.79 17.05 -7.63
CA MET A 50 0.46 18.32 -8.29
C MET A 50 -0.03 19.38 -7.29
N PHE A 51 -0.87 18.99 -6.32
CA PHE A 51 -1.30 19.89 -5.25
C PHE A 51 -0.11 20.38 -4.41
N LEU A 52 0.74 19.45 -3.95
CA LEU A 52 1.90 19.77 -3.09
C LEU A 52 2.96 20.61 -3.80
N LEU A 53 3.06 20.52 -5.13
CA LEU A 53 3.95 21.35 -5.94
C LEU A 53 3.36 22.72 -6.30
N SER A 54 2.08 22.96 -6.03
CA SER A 54 1.40 24.22 -6.35
C SER A 54 1.54 25.27 -5.26
N ASP A 55 1.29 26.54 -5.60
CA ASP A 55 1.27 27.66 -4.63
C ASP A 55 0.20 27.48 -3.54
N ALA A 56 -0.84 26.68 -3.80
CA ALA A 56 -1.88 26.36 -2.82
C ALA A 56 -1.33 25.57 -1.61
N ALA A 57 -0.17 24.93 -1.77
CA ALA A 57 0.53 24.20 -0.72
C ALA A 57 1.75 24.97 -0.18
N SER A 58 1.89 26.27 -0.45
CA SER A 58 3.08 27.09 -0.12
C SER A 58 3.50 27.11 1.36
N TRP A 59 2.61 26.71 2.28
CA TRP A 59 2.90 26.62 3.71
C TRP A 59 2.90 25.18 4.26
N ILE A 60 2.92 24.17 3.38
CA ILE A 60 2.96 22.76 3.74
C ILE A 60 4.38 22.24 3.48
N THR A 61 5.08 21.85 4.55
CA THR A 61 6.41 21.23 4.46
C THR A 61 6.63 20.22 5.60
N GLY A 62 7.58 19.31 5.41
CA GLY A 62 7.94 18.28 6.40
C GLY A 62 6.86 17.22 6.65
N GLN A 63 5.85 17.13 5.79
CA GLN A 63 4.73 16.21 5.94
C GLN A 63 4.98 14.87 5.25
N VAL A 64 4.39 13.82 5.82
CA VAL A 64 4.23 12.51 5.18
C VAL A 64 2.73 12.27 5.06
N ILE A 65 2.20 12.30 3.84
CA ILE A 65 0.78 12.20 3.56
C ILE A 65 0.53 10.89 2.82
N ASN A 66 -0.41 10.09 3.31
CA ASN A 66 -0.77 8.83 2.67
C ASN A 66 -1.76 9.04 1.52
N VAL A 67 -1.53 8.31 0.43
CA VAL A 67 -2.44 8.11 -0.70
C VAL A 67 -2.66 6.60 -0.83
N ASP A 68 -3.47 6.06 0.07
CA ASP A 68 -3.53 4.61 0.31
C ASP A 68 -4.95 4.07 0.52
N GLY A 69 -5.99 4.87 0.25
CA GLY A 69 -7.38 4.48 0.51
C GLY A 69 -7.69 4.18 1.98
N GLY A 70 -6.85 4.63 2.91
CA GLY A 70 -6.93 4.37 4.35
C GLY A 70 -6.24 3.09 4.80
N HIS A 71 -5.44 2.44 3.95
CA HIS A 71 -4.78 1.17 4.26
C HIS A 71 -3.94 1.24 5.55
N ALA A 72 -3.20 2.32 5.78
CA ALA A 72 -2.38 2.49 6.98
C ALA A 72 -3.18 2.56 8.30
N LEU A 73 -4.51 2.67 8.24
CA LEU A 73 -5.38 2.60 9.42
C LEU A 73 -5.66 1.15 9.86
N ARG A 74 -5.27 0.16 9.05
CA ARG A 74 -5.39 -1.27 9.34
C ARG A 74 -4.00 -1.89 9.51
N ARG A 75 -3.74 -3.04 8.89
CA ARG A 75 -2.45 -3.73 8.86
C ARG A 75 -1.90 -3.75 7.44
N GLY A 76 -0.62 -4.08 7.30
CA GLY A 76 -0.06 -4.42 6.01
C GLY A 76 -0.65 -5.72 5.46
N PRO A 77 -0.46 -5.98 4.16
CA PRO A 77 -0.92 -7.20 3.50
C PRO A 77 -0.23 -8.45 4.04
N ASP A 78 -0.96 -9.56 4.08
CA ASP A 78 -0.44 -10.89 4.38
C ASP A 78 0.00 -11.57 3.08
N PHE A 79 1.31 -11.79 2.94
CA PHE A 79 1.92 -12.43 1.77
C PHE A 79 2.13 -13.95 1.94
N SER A 80 1.65 -14.55 3.03
CA SER A 80 1.88 -15.97 3.33
C SER A 80 1.41 -16.89 2.20
N ALA A 81 0.27 -16.60 1.58
CA ALA A 81 -0.25 -17.39 0.45
C ALA A 81 0.71 -17.43 -0.76
N MET A 82 1.50 -16.37 -0.98
CA MET A 82 2.49 -16.31 -2.06
C MET A 82 3.83 -16.93 -1.64
N LEU A 83 4.25 -16.73 -0.39
CA LEU A 83 5.60 -17.05 0.04
C LEU A 83 5.73 -18.43 0.69
N GLU A 84 4.70 -18.94 1.38
CA GLU A 84 4.74 -20.24 2.05
C GLU A 84 5.02 -21.40 1.09
N PRO A 85 4.46 -21.46 -0.13
CA PRO A 85 4.79 -22.53 -1.07
C PRO A 85 6.28 -22.55 -1.49
N VAL A 86 6.96 -21.42 -1.40
CA VAL A 86 8.36 -21.26 -1.81
C VAL A 86 9.33 -21.51 -0.65
N PHE A 87 9.00 -20.98 0.54
CA PHE A 87 9.92 -20.94 1.68
C PHE A 87 9.51 -21.87 2.83
N GLY A 88 8.28 -22.39 2.80
CA GLY A 88 7.66 -23.13 3.90
C GLY A 88 7.25 -22.22 5.06
N ALA A 89 6.25 -22.65 5.84
CA ALA A 89 5.77 -21.92 7.01
C ALA A 89 6.89 -21.67 8.05
N ASP A 90 7.81 -22.63 8.20
CA ASP A 90 8.95 -22.49 9.11
C ASP A 90 9.97 -21.45 8.65
N GLY A 91 10.14 -21.28 7.34
CA GLY A 91 11.02 -20.27 6.74
C GLY A 91 10.46 -18.84 6.84
N LEU A 92 9.17 -18.71 7.09
CA LEU A 92 8.48 -17.42 7.18
C LEU A 92 8.22 -16.93 8.61
N ARG A 93 8.54 -17.74 9.62
CA ARG A 93 8.38 -17.36 11.03
C ARG A 93 9.15 -16.06 11.31
N GLY A 94 8.42 -15.00 11.63
CA GLY A 94 8.98 -13.69 11.99
C GLY A 94 9.19 -12.71 10.80
N VAL A 95 8.75 -13.08 9.59
CA VAL A 95 8.82 -12.23 8.38
C VAL A 95 7.42 -11.75 7.95
N VAL A 96 6.41 -12.59 8.14
CA VAL A 96 4.97 -12.30 7.95
C VAL A 96 4.23 -12.34 9.28
#